data_AF-A0AAW9RVN5-F1
#
_entry.id   AF-A0AAW9RVN5-F1
#
_cell.length_a   1.000
_cell.length_b   1.000
_cell.length_c   1.000
_cell.angle_alpha   90.00
_cell.angle_beta   90.00
_cell.angle_gamma   90.00
#
_symmetry.space_group_name_H-M   'P 1'
#
loop_
_entity.id
_entity.type
_entity.pdbx_description
1 polymer ?
#
loop_
_entity_poly.entity_id
_entity_poly.type
_entity_poly.pdbx_seq_one_letter_code
_entity_poly.pdbx_strand_id
1 'polypeptide(L)'
;MKILLNSYKNGLFVLLMGIFFLSSCEEKKKTDQTNTETEPQEVSEGEWQYRDELSHLPLEQQITVLYDSLQSLKAQAMASEKTKLHSTQLFVEEIELLNKPYDAQKLETVKNAQNTLKEQVYDSVSFSDVQVMERYDNATEKLIAALNDFAENTENFDKFERANILLNEVIVADKNDFTLRKDYNSFAQELNSLLEEKKAEVQQLGEAFKSMQPVSFFYGEPMM
;
A
#
# COMPACT_ATOMS: atom_id res chain seq x y z
N MET A 1 40.50 -11.75 28.60
CA MET A 1 40.42 -11.46 27.16
C MET A 1 39.19 -10.57 26.97
N LYS A 2 39.17 -9.28 27.34
CA LYS A 2 39.74 -8.07 26.73
C LYS A 2 39.56 -7.99 25.19
N ILE A 3 38.90 -6.88 24.77
CA ILE A 3 39.05 -6.11 23.50
C ILE A 3 38.20 -6.67 22.33
N LEU A 4 37.32 -5.98 21.57
CA LEU A 4 36.92 -4.57 21.26
C LEU A 4 35.55 -4.68 20.51
N LEU A 5 34.48 -3.86 20.65
CA LEU A 5 34.25 -2.43 20.40
C LEU A 5 34.74 -1.89 19.04
N ASN A 6 33.82 -1.75 18.07
CA ASN A 6 33.80 -0.76 16.97
C ASN A 6 32.36 -0.73 16.43
N SER A 7 31.50 0.28 16.64
CA SER A 7 31.59 1.71 16.30
C SER A 7 31.93 1.97 14.83
N TYR A 8 30.91 2.06 13.98
CA TYR A 8 30.96 2.89 12.78
C TYR A 8 29.86 3.94 12.85
N LYS A 9 30.28 5.13 13.30
CA LYS A 9 29.69 6.42 12.97
C LYS A 9 30.06 6.71 11.52
N ASN A 10 29.07 7.08 10.70
CA ASN A 10 29.16 7.85 9.45
C ASN A 10 27.70 8.12 9.09
N GLY A 11 27.21 9.31 8.78
CA GLY A 11 27.80 10.61 8.59
C GLY A 11 26.62 11.44 8.11
N LEU A 12 26.24 12.41 8.93
CA LEU A 12 25.18 13.39 8.66
C LEU A 12 25.54 14.18 7.40
N PHE A 13 24.78 13.99 6.32
CA PHE A 13 24.84 14.85 5.13
C PHE A 13 23.45 15.47 4.92
N VAL A 14 23.22 16.60 5.59
CA VAL A 14 22.06 17.46 5.35
C VAL A 14 22.42 18.35 4.17
N LEU A 15 21.87 18.06 3.00
CA LEU A 15 21.94 18.95 1.85
C LEU A 15 20.66 19.82 1.82
N LEU A 16 20.76 21.00 2.41
CA LEU A 16 19.77 22.08 2.30
C LEU A 16 19.90 22.71 0.91
N MET A 17 19.07 22.28 -0.04
CA MET A 17 18.81 23.00 -1.28
C MET A 17 17.58 23.90 -1.08
N GLY A 18 17.85 25.16 -0.76
CA GLY A 18 16.83 26.21 -0.78
C GLY A 18 16.54 26.62 -2.22
N ILE A 19 15.29 26.43 -2.66
CA ILE A 19 14.80 27.03 -3.90
C ILE A 19 13.95 28.25 -3.51
N PHE A 20 14.50 29.43 -3.81
CA PHE A 20 13.78 30.68 -3.87
C PHE A 20 12.84 30.64 -5.08
N PHE A 21 11.54 30.50 -4.86
CA PHE A 21 10.54 30.92 -5.83
C PHE A 21 10.04 32.30 -5.44
N LEU A 22 10.59 33.31 -6.10
CA LEU A 22 10.04 34.67 -6.11
C LEU A 22 8.73 34.67 -6.89
N SER A 23 7.67 35.12 -6.23
CA SER A 23 6.38 35.43 -6.83
C SER A 23 6.52 36.49 -7.92
N SER A 24 6.00 36.20 -9.11
CA SER A 24 5.63 37.22 -10.08
C SER A 24 4.12 37.14 -10.30
N CYS A 25 3.39 37.98 -9.59
CA CYS A 25 2.01 38.32 -9.93
C CYS A 25 2.05 39.32 -11.08
N GLU A 26 1.51 38.96 -12.23
CA GLU A 26 1.06 39.94 -13.23
C GLU A 26 -0.37 39.60 -13.63
N GLU A 27 -1.25 40.58 -13.42
CA GLU A 27 -2.70 40.49 -13.55
C GLU A 27 -3.13 41.35 -14.75
N LYS A 28 -3.90 40.77 -15.70
CA LYS A 28 -5.09 41.31 -16.41
C LYS A 28 -5.20 40.92 -17.90
N LYS A 29 -6.22 40.13 -18.26
CA LYS A 29 -7.56 40.54 -18.79
C LYS A 29 -8.21 39.43 -19.66
N LYS A 30 -9.48 39.10 -19.30
CA LYS A 30 -10.68 38.76 -20.12
C LYS A 30 -10.50 38.80 -21.66
N THR A 31 -11.05 37.94 -22.52
CA THR A 31 -12.11 36.92 -22.50
C THR A 31 -12.04 36.26 -23.89
N ASP A 32 -12.11 34.93 -24.01
CA ASP A 32 -13.04 34.32 -24.97
C ASP A 32 -13.27 32.84 -24.69
N GLN A 33 -14.55 32.47 -24.70
CA GLN A 33 -15.04 31.12 -24.46
C GLN A 33 -14.97 30.33 -25.77
N THR A 34 -14.35 29.16 -25.73
CA THR A 34 -14.71 28.07 -26.64
C THR A 34 -14.66 26.79 -25.83
N ASN A 35 -15.85 26.30 -25.50
CA ASN A 35 -16.06 25.06 -24.78
C ASN A 35 -15.50 23.90 -25.62
N THR A 36 -14.51 23.21 -25.08
CA THR A 36 -14.23 21.83 -25.42
C THR A 36 -14.05 21.14 -24.07
N GLU A 37 -15.12 20.50 -23.61
CA GLU A 37 -15.06 19.56 -22.49
C GLU A 37 -14.13 18.43 -22.93
N THR A 38 -12.91 18.46 -22.42
CA THR A 38 -12.05 17.28 -22.34
C THR A 38 -11.83 17.11 -20.84
N GLU A 39 -12.48 16.10 -20.25
CA GLU A 39 -12.15 15.64 -18.91
C GLU A 39 -10.64 15.44 -18.83
N PRO A 40 -9.94 16.03 -17.85
CA PRO A 40 -8.59 15.61 -17.56
C PRO A 40 -8.71 14.24 -16.90
N GLN A 41 -8.39 13.17 -17.65
CA GLN A 41 -7.91 11.95 -17.01
C GLN A 41 -6.63 12.32 -16.27
N GLU A 42 -6.70 12.41 -14.94
CA GLU A 42 -5.51 12.36 -14.08
C GLU A 42 -4.89 10.97 -14.24
N VAL A 43 -4.16 10.76 -15.33
CA VAL A 43 -3.27 9.62 -15.44
C VAL A 43 -2.05 9.95 -14.61
N SER A 44 -1.95 9.25 -13.48
CA SER A 44 -0.78 9.20 -12.59
C SER A 44 0.52 9.34 -13.38
N GLU A 45 1.21 10.49 -13.22
CA GLU A 45 2.47 10.80 -13.94
C GLU A 45 3.58 9.77 -13.70
N GLY A 46 3.42 8.86 -12.72
CA GLY A 46 4.36 7.78 -12.43
C GLY A 46 4.16 6.49 -13.25
N GLU A 47 2.94 6.20 -13.74
CA GLU A 47 2.66 4.92 -14.45
C GLU A 47 3.30 4.86 -15.85
N TRP A 48 3.46 6.00 -16.52
CA TRP A 48 4.03 6.04 -17.88
C TRP A 48 5.55 5.88 -17.93
N GLN A 49 6.27 6.35 -16.89
CA GLN A 49 7.74 6.33 -16.91
C GLN A 49 8.29 4.91 -16.76
N TYR A 50 7.64 4.08 -15.95
CA TYR A 50 8.10 2.71 -15.71
C TYR A 50 7.99 1.82 -16.96
N ARG A 51 6.90 1.98 -17.72
CA ARG A 51 6.61 1.15 -18.90
C ARG A 51 7.57 1.40 -20.06
N ASP A 52 7.96 2.66 -20.26
CA ASP A 52 8.91 3.05 -21.32
C ASP A 52 10.30 2.45 -21.04
N GLU A 53 10.75 2.52 -19.77
CA GLU A 53 12.02 1.93 -19.33
C GLU A 53 12.05 0.40 -19.47
N LEU A 54 10.96 -0.29 -19.12
CA LEU A 54 10.87 -1.74 -19.22
C LEU A 54 11.00 -2.21 -20.69
N SER A 55 10.42 -1.48 -21.64
CA SER A 55 10.38 -1.86 -23.06
C SER A 55 11.77 -1.98 -23.72
N HIS A 56 12.79 -1.33 -23.16
CA HIS A 56 14.16 -1.35 -23.66
C HIS A 56 14.98 -2.54 -23.15
N LEU A 57 14.48 -3.28 -22.15
CA LEU A 57 15.19 -4.42 -21.59
C LEU A 57 15.03 -5.66 -22.50
N PRO A 58 15.99 -6.60 -22.50
CA PRO A 58 15.78 -7.94 -23.05
C PRO A 58 14.53 -8.61 -22.46
N LEU A 59 13.80 -9.38 -23.27
CA LEU A 59 12.53 -10.04 -22.88
C LEU A 59 12.64 -10.82 -21.55
N GLU A 60 13.74 -11.54 -21.36
CA GLU A 60 14.05 -12.25 -20.12
C GLU A 60 14.02 -11.32 -18.90
N GLN A 61 14.68 -10.16 -19.02
CA GLN A 61 14.76 -9.18 -17.94
C GLN A 61 13.42 -8.49 -17.69
N GLN A 62 12.63 -8.21 -18.75
CA GLN A 62 11.27 -7.69 -18.60
C GLN A 62 10.42 -8.64 -17.74
N ILE A 63 10.40 -9.93 -18.09
CA ILE A 63 9.64 -10.95 -17.36
C ILE A 63 10.11 -11.08 -15.91
N THR A 64 11.43 -11.15 -15.69
CA THR A 64 12.00 -11.25 -14.34
C THR A 64 11.62 -10.04 -13.49
N VAL A 65 11.78 -8.83 -14.01
CA VAL A 65 11.46 -7.60 -13.29
C VAL A 65 9.96 -7.54 -12.94
N LEU A 66 9.07 -7.85 -13.89
CA LEU A 66 7.63 -7.87 -13.63
C LEU A 66 7.25 -8.92 -12.57
N TYR A 67 7.81 -10.12 -12.67
CA TYR A 67 7.53 -11.20 -11.72
C TYR A 67 8.05 -10.87 -10.31
N ASP A 68 9.27 -10.32 -10.19
CA ASP A 68 9.85 -9.91 -8.91
C ASP A 68 9.05 -8.76 -8.28
N SER A 69 8.58 -7.80 -9.09
CA SER A 69 7.68 -6.74 -8.64
C SER A 69 6.37 -7.30 -8.07
N LEU A 70 5.76 -8.29 -8.73
CA LEU A 70 4.56 -8.97 -8.21
C LEU A 70 4.81 -9.65 -6.86
N GLN A 71 5.93 -10.38 -6.72
CA GLN A 71 6.27 -11.02 -5.45
C GLN A 71 6.50 -9.98 -4.34
N SER A 72 7.18 -8.88 -4.67
CA SER A 72 7.43 -7.78 -3.75
C SER A 72 6.13 -7.11 -3.29
N LEU A 73 5.24 -6.75 -4.22
CA LEU A 73 3.96 -6.11 -3.91
C LEU A 73 3.06 -7.01 -3.07
N LYS A 74 3.02 -8.32 -3.39
CA LYS A 74 2.30 -9.30 -2.59
C LYS A 74 2.86 -9.41 -1.18
N ALA A 75 4.19 -9.45 -1.02
CA ALA A 75 4.82 -9.48 0.30
C ALA A 75 4.54 -8.21 1.11
N GLN A 76 4.53 -7.04 0.45
CA GLN A 76 4.18 -5.76 1.05
C GLN A 76 2.72 -5.73 1.51
N ALA A 77 1.78 -6.24 0.70
CA ALA A 77 0.38 -6.37 1.11
C ALA A 77 0.23 -7.25 2.35
N MET A 78 0.85 -8.43 2.39
CA MET A 78 0.84 -9.30 3.58
C MET A 78 1.48 -8.63 4.81
N ALA A 79 2.51 -7.79 4.61
CA ALA A 79 3.13 -7.03 5.68
C ALA A 79 2.20 -5.91 6.19
N SER A 80 1.46 -5.24 5.30
CA SER A 80 0.41 -4.28 5.65
C SER A 80 -0.62 -4.90 6.59
N GLU A 81 -1.06 -6.13 6.30
CA GLU A 81 -2.03 -6.83 7.16
C GLU A 81 -1.50 -7.16 8.55
N LYS A 82 -0.23 -7.55 8.63
CA LYS A 82 0.43 -7.78 9.91
C LYS A 82 0.55 -6.48 10.71
N THR A 83 0.84 -5.36 10.04
CA THR A 83 0.89 -4.04 10.69
C THR A 83 -0.46 -3.66 11.28
N LYS A 84 -1.56 -3.78 10.53
CA LYS A 84 -2.91 -3.45 11.05
C LYS A 84 -3.25 -4.25 12.30
N LEU A 85 -3.05 -5.57 12.26
CA LEU A 85 -3.35 -6.45 13.38
C LEU A 85 -2.44 -6.17 14.59
N HIS A 86 -1.15 -5.96 14.36
CA HIS A 86 -0.17 -5.72 15.43
C HIS A 86 -0.34 -4.34 16.07
N SER A 87 -0.47 -3.28 15.27
CA SER A 87 -0.67 -1.91 15.77
C SER A 87 -2.00 -1.78 16.50
N THR A 88 -3.05 -2.47 16.05
CA THR A 88 -4.32 -2.56 16.79
C THR A 88 -4.16 -3.28 18.14
N GLN A 89 -3.39 -4.37 18.18
CA GLN A 89 -3.12 -5.08 19.44
C GLN A 89 -2.41 -4.17 20.45
N LEU A 90 -1.34 -3.50 20.00
CA LEU A 90 -0.57 -2.57 20.81
C LEU A 90 -1.42 -1.36 21.24
N PHE A 91 -2.36 -0.92 20.40
CA PHE A 91 -3.29 0.14 20.72
C PHE A 91 -4.17 -0.27 21.90
N VAL A 92 -4.76 -1.46 21.84
CA VAL A 92 -5.61 -1.99 22.92
C VAL A 92 -4.81 -2.08 24.22
N GLU A 93 -3.61 -2.65 24.18
CA GLU A 93 -2.73 -2.77 25.34
C GLU A 93 -2.37 -1.39 25.92
N GLU A 94 -2.10 -0.39 25.08
CA GLU A 94 -1.81 0.97 25.53
C GLU A 94 -2.99 1.58 26.28
N ILE A 95 -4.21 1.43 25.75
CA ILE A 95 -5.42 1.94 26.40
C ILE A 95 -5.67 1.26 27.74
N GLU A 96 -5.51 -0.06 27.82
CA GLU A 96 -5.73 -0.82 29.07
C GLU A 96 -4.75 -0.43 30.17
N LEU A 97 -3.55 0.04 29.81
CA LEU A 97 -2.54 0.53 30.74
C LEU A 97 -2.78 1.98 31.18
N LEU A 98 -3.72 2.70 30.57
CA LEU A 98 -4.05 4.07 30.98
C LEU A 98 -4.66 4.06 32.38
N ASN A 99 -4.03 4.81 33.29
CA ASN A 99 -4.61 5.14 34.61
C ASN A 99 -5.68 6.24 34.52
N LYS A 100 -6.53 6.21 33.48
CA LYS A 100 -7.57 7.20 33.20
C LYS A 100 -8.87 6.52 32.77
N PRO A 101 -10.03 7.14 33.02
CA PRO A 101 -11.30 6.62 32.50
C PRO A 101 -11.31 6.65 30.96
N TYR A 102 -11.70 5.53 30.37
CA TYR A 102 -12.00 5.37 28.95
C TYR A 102 -13.33 4.61 28.82
N ASP A 103 -13.94 4.65 27.63
CA ASP A 103 -15.14 3.86 27.35
C ASP A 103 -14.76 2.40 27.07
N ALA A 104 -14.97 1.54 28.08
CA ALA A 104 -14.65 0.12 27.98
C ALA A 104 -15.48 -0.61 26.92
N GLN A 105 -16.71 -0.16 26.63
CA GLN A 105 -17.55 -0.79 25.61
C GLN A 105 -17.03 -0.49 24.20
N LYS A 106 -16.53 0.73 23.96
CA LYS A 106 -15.88 1.08 22.69
C LYS A 106 -14.57 0.32 22.51
N LEU A 107 -13.75 0.18 23.55
CA LEU A 107 -12.53 -0.63 23.48
C LEU A 107 -12.84 -2.10 23.17
N GLU A 108 -13.91 -2.64 23.77
CA GLU A 108 -14.38 -3.99 23.46
C GLU A 108 -14.85 -4.14 22.01
N THR A 109 -15.44 -3.09 21.43
CA THR A 109 -15.80 -3.09 20.00
C THR A 109 -14.54 -3.14 19.12
N VAL A 110 -13.48 -2.41 19.47
CA VAL A 110 -12.18 -2.48 18.77
C VAL A 110 -11.60 -3.91 18.82
N LYS A 111 -11.58 -4.54 20.01
CA LYS A 111 -11.09 -5.92 20.18
C LYS A 111 -11.87 -6.92 19.33
N ASN A 112 -13.20 -6.81 19.30
CA ASN A 112 -14.03 -7.70 18.51
C ASN A 112 -13.84 -7.49 16.99
N ALA A 113 -13.68 -6.25 16.54
CA ALA A 113 -13.36 -5.95 15.14
C ALA A 113 -11.97 -6.49 14.75
N GLN A 114 -10.97 -6.35 15.62
CA GLN A 114 -9.64 -6.92 15.41
C GLN A 114 -9.67 -8.45 15.30
N ASN A 115 -10.41 -9.13 16.18
CA ASN A 115 -10.57 -10.58 16.13
C ASN A 115 -11.24 -11.02 14.82
N THR A 116 -12.28 -10.28 14.40
CA THR A 116 -12.95 -10.54 13.11
C THR A 116 -11.98 -10.37 11.94
N LEU A 117 -11.19 -9.29 11.91
CA LEU A 117 -10.18 -9.08 10.87
C LEU A 117 -9.14 -10.21 10.85
N LYS A 118 -8.68 -10.64 12.03
CA LYS A 118 -7.71 -11.73 12.16
C LYS A 118 -8.23 -13.05 11.58
N GLU A 119 -9.51 -13.34 11.71
CA GLU A 119 -10.15 -14.53 11.15
C GLU A 119 -10.41 -14.43 9.64
N GLN A 120 -10.46 -13.22 9.10
CA GLN A 120 -10.81 -12.95 7.71
C GLN A 120 -9.62 -12.49 6.85
N VAL A 121 -8.43 -12.36 7.42
CA VAL A 121 -7.22 -12.02 6.68
C VAL A 121 -6.95 -13.05 5.59
N TYR A 122 -6.77 -12.57 4.37
CA TYR A 122 -6.40 -13.39 3.23
C TYR A 122 -4.92 -13.80 3.32
N ASP A 123 -4.54 -14.82 2.55
CA ASP A 123 -3.15 -15.26 2.47
C ASP A 123 -2.62 -15.31 1.02
N SER A 124 -1.42 -15.86 0.84
CA SER A 124 -0.77 -15.95 -0.47
C SER A 124 -1.51 -16.85 -1.47
N VAL A 125 -2.42 -17.70 -1.02
CA VAL A 125 -3.32 -18.51 -1.87
C VAL A 125 -4.68 -17.82 -1.99
N SER A 126 -5.10 -17.22 -0.87
CA SER A 126 -6.24 -16.37 -0.59
C SER A 126 -6.58 -15.28 -1.57
N PHE A 127 -5.55 -14.49 -1.83
CA PHE A 127 -5.70 -13.08 -2.20
C PHE A 127 -6.58 -12.88 -3.44
N SER A 128 -6.46 -13.75 -4.46
CA SER A 128 -7.27 -13.68 -5.69
C SER A 128 -8.74 -14.10 -5.57
N ASP A 129 -9.19 -14.59 -4.41
CA ASP A 129 -10.58 -14.98 -4.19
C ASP A 129 -11.44 -13.75 -3.81
N VAL A 130 -12.39 -13.41 -4.68
CA VAL A 130 -13.28 -12.25 -4.52
C VAL A 130 -14.06 -12.31 -3.21
N GLN A 131 -14.59 -13.46 -2.81
CA GLN A 131 -15.38 -13.57 -1.59
C GLN A 131 -14.51 -13.44 -0.33
N VAL A 132 -13.27 -13.92 -0.39
CA VAL A 132 -12.29 -13.73 0.69
C VAL A 132 -11.98 -12.24 0.83
N MET A 133 -11.69 -11.56 -0.28
CA MET A 133 -11.35 -10.14 -0.29
C MET A 133 -12.50 -9.25 0.14
N GLU A 134 -13.74 -9.51 -0.30
CA GLU A 134 -14.93 -8.78 0.15
C GLU A 134 -15.13 -8.90 1.67
N ARG A 135 -14.98 -10.11 2.23
CA ARG A 135 -15.08 -10.29 3.70
C ARG A 135 -13.98 -9.52 4.42
N TYR A 136 -12.75 -9.66 3.96
CA TYR A 136 -11.61 -8.95 4.50
C TYR A 136 -11.83 -7.41 4.47
N ASP A 137 -12.21 -6.83 3.33
CA ASP A 137 -12.40 -5.38 3.19
C ASP A 137 -13.50 -4.87 4.14
N ASN A 138 -14.61 -5.62 4.26
CA ASN A 138 -15.66 -5.34 5.24
C ASN A 138 -15.18 -5.42 6.70
N ALA A 139 -14.28 -6.35 7.03
CA ALA A 139 -13.72 -6.45 8.37
C ALA A 139 -12.77 -5.30 8.68
N THR A 140 -11.96 -4.88 7.71
CA THR A 140 -11.05 -3.74 7.83
C THR A 140 -11.83 -2.44 8.01
N GLU A 141 -12.88 -2.19 7.22
CA GLU A 141 -13.75 -1.01 7.37
C GLU A 141 -14.33 -0.93 8.80
N LYS A 142 -14.82 -2.06 9.34
CA LYS A 142 -15.35 -2.13 10.71
C LYS A 142 -14.28 -1.84 11.76
N LEU A 143 -13.05 -2.34 11.57
CA LEU A 143 -11.95 -2.05 12.48
C LEU A 143 -11.60 -0.57 12.47
N ILE A 144 -11.45 0.04 11.30
CA ILE A 144 -11.15 1.46 11.15
C ILE A 144 -12.25 2.32 11.78
N ALA A 145 -13.52 1.98 11.53
CA ALA A 145 -14.65 2.67 12.14
C ALA A 145 -14.64 2.57 13.67
N ALA A 146 -14.37 1.38 14.24
CA ALA A 146 -14.30 1.18 15.68
C ALA A 146 -13.14 1.95 16.33
N LEU A 147 -11.98 1.98 15.68
CA LEU A 147 -10.80 2.72 16.13
C LEU A 147 -11.04 4.23 16.15
N ASN A 148 -11.62 4.78 15.09
CA ASN A 148 -11.99 6.20 15.01
C ASN A 148 -13.07 6.55 16.03
N ASP A 149 -14.13 5.73 16.15
CA ASP A 149 -15.19 5.94 17.14
C ASP A 149 -14.63 5.93 18.58
N PHE A 150 -13.68 5.05 18.90
CA PHE A 150 -12.99 5.07 20.19
C PHE A 150 -12.24 6.39 20.40
N ALA A 151 -11.44 6.81 19.42
CA ALA A 151 -10.62 8.02 19.51
C ALA A 151 -11.46 9.30 19.65
N GLU A 152 -12.52 9.44 18.85
CA GLU A 152 -13.41 10.60 18.85
C GLU A 152 -14.21 10.74 20.16
N ASN A 153 -14.51 9.62 20.82
CA ASN A 153 -15.27 9.60 22.07
C ASN A 153 -14.40 9.51 23.33
N THR A 154 -13.07 9.52 23.18
CA THR A 154 -12.14 9.52 24.30
C THR A 154 -11.65 10.94 24.59
N GLU A 155 -11.92 11.44 25.79
CA GLU A 155 -11.59 12.82 26.16
C GLU A 155 -10.07 13.06 26.12
N ASN A 156 -9.65 14.07 25.35
CA ASN A 156 -8.23 14.39 25.11
C ASN A 156 -7.41 13.19 24.58
N PHE A 157 -7.99 12.38 23.70
CA PHE A 157 -7.30 11.24 23.08
C PHE A 157 -5.98 11.64 22.41
N ASP A 158 -5.90 12.84 21.85
CA ASP A 158 -4.70 13.45 21.26
C ASP A 158 -3.50 13.53 22.22
N LYS A 159 -3.75 13.52 23.54
CA LYS A 159 -2.69 13.49 24.57
C LYS A 159 -2.12 12.09 24.80
N PHE A 160 -2.73 11.04 24.26
CA PHE A 160 -2.21 9.68 24.30
C PHE A 160 -1.34 9.42 23.07
N GLU A 161 -0.16 10.03 23.04
CA GLU A 161 0.74 10.07 21.86
C GLU A 161 0.97 8.68 21.26
N ARG A 162 1.27 7.67 22.08
CA ARG A 162 1.49 6.30 21.60
C ARG A 162 0.24 5.68 20.98
N ALA A 163 -0.93 5.83 21.60
CA ALA A 163 -2.19 5.34 21.05
C ALA A 163 -2.54 6.03 19.73
N ASN A 164 -2.28 7.33 19.61
CA ASN A 164 -2.49 8.09 18.38
C ASN A 164 -1.53 7.67 17.26
N ILE A 165 -0.27 7.37 17.57
CA ILE A 165 0.69 6.80 16.59
C ILE A 165 0.17 5.46 16.06
N LEU A 166 -0.24 4.56 16.97
CA LEU A 166 -0.72 3.23 16.60
C LEU A 166 -2.00 3.28 15.77
N LEU A 167 -2.93 4.18 16.10
CA LEU A 167 -4.11 4.46 15.27
C LEU A 167 -3.71 4.89 13.85
N ASN A 168 -2.78 5.83 13.73
CA ASN A 168 -2.32 6.32 12.44
C ASN A 168 -1.58 5.25 11.64
N GLU A 169 -0.81 4.35 12.27
CA GLU A 169 -0.18 3.22 11.60
C GLU A 169 -1.21 2.30 10.94
N VAL A 170 -2.33 2.01 11.62
CA VAL A 170 -3.42 1.20 11.06
C VAL A 170 -4.07 1.92 9.86
N ILE A 171 -4.37 3.23 10.00
CA ILE A 171 -4.98 4.03 8.93
C ILE A 171 -4.06 4.15 7.71
N VAL A 172 -2.76 4.35 7.91
CA VAL A 172 -1.79 4.45 6.82
C VAL A 172 -1.63 3.10 6.12
N ALA A 173 -1.55 2.00 6.88
CA ALA A 173 -1.51 0.65 6.30
C ALA A 173 -2.76 0.37 5.46
N ASP A 174 -3.95 0.72 5.94
CA ASP A 174 -5.21 0.57 5.20
C ASP A 174 -5.24 1.39 3.91
N LYS A 175 -4.87 2.67 3.96
CA LYS A 175 -4.80 3.52 2.76
C LYS A 175 -3.84 3.02 1.69
N ASN A 176 -2.76 2.34 2.10
CA ASN A 176 -1.76 1.81 1.17
C ASN A 176 -2.25 0.55 0.43
N ASP A 177 -3.26 -0.16 0.95
CA ASP A 177 -3.77 -1.38 0.31
C ASP A 177 -4.25 -1.13 -1.12
N PHE A 178 -4.96 -0.02 -1.35
CA PHE A 178 -5.47 0.34 -2.66
C PHE A 178 -4.33 0.45 -3.69
N THR A 179 -3.28 1.20 -3.36
CA THR A 179 -2.12 1.38 -4.24
C THR A 179 -1.41 0.06 -4.47
N LEU A 180 -1.14 -0.73 -3.42
CA LEU A 180 -0.47 -2.02 -3.54
C LEU A 180 -1.23 -2.99 -4.48
N ARG A 181 -2.57 -3.03 -4.37
CA ARG A 181 -3.42 -3.88 -5.19
C ARG A 181 -3.53 -3.37 -6.63
N LYS A 182 -3.65 -2.05 -6.81
CA LYS A 182 -3.64 -1.41 -8.13
C LYS A 182 -2.34 -1.73 -8.86
N ASP A 183 -1.20 -1.47 -8.22
CA ASP A 183 0.11 -1.72 -8.80
C ASP A 183 0.25 -3.21 -9.12
N TYR A 184 -0.08 -4.09 -8.19
CA TYR A 184 -0.04 -5.54 -8.43
C TYR A 184 -0.85 -5.93 -9.67
N ASN A 185 -2.07 -5.43 -9.81
CA ASN A 185 -2.92 -5.74 -10.97
C ASN A 185 -2.32 -5.20 -12.28
N SER A 186 -1.75 -4.00 -12.26
CA SER A 186 -1.06 -3.41 -13.42
C SER A 186 0.12 -4.27 -13.88
N PHE A 187 1.00 -4.65 -12.93
CA PHE A 187 2.12 -5.56 -13.18
C PHE A 187 1.68 -6.94 -13.68
N ALA A 188 0.58 -7.47 -13.12
CA ALA A 188 0.03 -8.77 -13.50
C ALA A 188 -0.51 -8.73 -14.94
N GLN A 189 -1.19 -7.64 -15.30
CA GLN A 189 -1.70 -7.44 -16.65
C GLN A 189 -0.55 -7.37 -17.66
N GLU A 190 0.50 -6.61 -17.36
CA GLU A 190 1.66 -6.48 -18.25
C GLU A 190 2.39 -7.81 -18.42
N LEU A 191 2.65 -8.54 -17.33
CA LEU A 191 3.27 -9.87 -17.39
C LEU A 191 2.41 -10.85 -18.20
N ASN A 192 1.11 -10.90 -17.92
CA ASN A 192 0.20 -11.81 -18.62
C ASN A 192 0.11 -11.49 -20.12
N SER A 193 0.10 -10.21 -20.48
CA SER A 193 0.12 -9.77 -21.88
C SER A 193 1.43 -10.18 -22.56
N LEU A 194 2.57 -9.98 -21.90
CA LEU A 194 3.88 -10.34 -22.42
C LEU A 194 4.02 -11.87 -22.63
N LEU A 195 3.55 -12.67 -21.68
CA LEU A 195 3.57 -14.14 -21.77
C LEU A 195 2.72 -14.66 -22.93
N GLU A 196 1.59 -14.00 -23.24
CA GLU A 196 0.71 -14.39 -24.34
C GLU A 196 1.24 -13.90 -25.69
N GLU A 197 1.56 -12.61 -25.82
CA GLU A 197 2.00 -11.98 -27.06
C GLU A 197 3.38 -12.50 -27.52
N LYS A 198 4.27 -12.80 -26.58
CA LYS A 198 5.66 -13.23 -26.85
C LYS A 198 5.89 -14.72 -26.58
N LYS A 199 4.83 -15.52 -26.46
CA LYS A 199 4.89 -16.95 -26.08
C LYS A 199 6.00 -17.77 -26.74
N ALA A 200 6.18 -17.63 -28.06
CA ALA A 200 7.21 -18.37 -28.80
C ALA A 200 8.64 -17.92 -28.46
N GLU A 201 8.84 -16.64 -28.19
CA GLU A 201 10.12 -16.06 -27.76
C GLU A 201 10.41 -16.46 -26.30
N VAL A 202 9.40 -16.40 -25.42
CA VAL A 202 9.49 -16.83 -24.01
C VAL A 202 9.90 -18.30 -23.90
N GLN A 203 9.35 -19.18 -24.74
CA GLN A 203 9.72 -20.59 -24.77
C GLN A 203 11.19 -20.84 -25.16
N GLN A 204 11.87 -19.88 -25.78
CA GLN A 204 13.28 -19.99 -26.16
C GLN A 204 14.24 -19.53 -25.04
N LEU A 205 13.73 -18.85 -24.00
CA LEU A 205 14.55 -18.30 -22.91
C LEU A 205 15.04 -19.36 -21.90
N GLY A 206 14.52 -20.59 -21.96
CA GLY A 206 14.94 -21.71 -21.11
C GLY A 206 13.82 -22.26 -20.22
N GLU A 207 14.13 -23.33 -19.49
CA GLU A 207 13.12 -24.11 -18.74
C GLU A 207 12.39 -23.30 -17.65
N ALA A 208 13.07 -22.34 -17.02
CA ALA A 208 12.46 -21.47 -16.01
C ALA A 208 11.31 -20.63 -16.58
N PHE A 209 11.40 -20.20 -17.84
CA PHE A 209 10.39 -19.37 -18.49
C PHE A 209 9.34 -20.19 -19.23
N LYS A 210 9.71 -21.36 -19.78
CA LYS A 210 8.77 -22.27 -20.48
C LYS A 210 7.60 -22.73 -19.60
N SER A 211 7.84 -22.88 -18.30
CA SER A 211 6.85 -23.33 -17.34
C SER A 211 6.03 -22.18 -16.74
N MET A 212 6.40 -20.93 -17.01
CA MET A 212 5.69 -19.77 -16.49
C MET A 212 4.27 -19.72 -17.05
N GLN A 213 3.31 -19.52 -16.17
CA GLN A 213 1.90 -19.36 -16.50
C GLN A 213 1.47 -17.93 -16.16
N PRO A 214 0.39 -17.42 -16.80
CA PRO A 214 -0.25 -16.20 -16.36
C PRO A 214 -0.55 -16.23 -14.84
N VAL A 215 -0.34 -15.09 -14.19
CA VAL A 215 -0.64 -14.91 -12.77
C VAL A 215 -2.07 -14.43 -12.57
N SER A 216 -2.66 -14.78 -11.42
CA SER A 216 -3.94 -14.20 -11.00
C SER A 216 -3.77 -12.72 -10.67
N PHE A 217 -4.82 -11.93 -10.90
CA PHE A 217 -4.94 -10.60 -10.30
C PHE A 217 -5.15 -10.69 -8.78
N PHE A 218 -4.89 -9.58 -8.08
CA PHE A 218 -5.11 -9.50 -6.65
C PHE A 218 -6.57 -9.77 -6.30
N TYR A 219 -7.54 -9.14 -6.97
CA TYR A 219 -8.93 -9.60 -7.14
C TYR A 219 -9.62 -8.61 -8.08
N GLY A 220 -10.75 -9.01 -8.67
CA GLY A 220 -11.45 -8.22 -9.68
C GLY A 220 -10.82 -8.29 -11.07
N GLU A 221 -11.35 -7.51 -12.00
CA GLU A 221 -10.77 -7.30 -13.32
C GLU A 221 -9.68 -6.22 -13.28
N PRO A 222 -8.72 -6.20 -14.23
CA PRO A 222 -7.77 -5.10 -14.34
C PRO A 222 -8.52 -3.76 -14.37
N MET A 223 -8.13 -2.82 -13.50
CA MET A 223 -8.70 -1.48 -13.52
C MET A 223 -8.15 -0.76 -14.76
N MET A 224 -9.01 -0.54 -15.76
CA MET A 224 -8.71 0.24 -16.97
C MET A 224 -8.66 1.74 -16.70
#